data_AF-A0A925EEN5-F1
#
_entry.id   AF-A0A925EEN5-F1
#
_cell.length_a   1.000
_cell.length_b   1.000
_cell.length_c   1.000
_cell.angle_alpha   90.00
_cell.angle_beta   90.00
_cell.angle_gamma   90.00
#
_symmetry.space_group_name_H-M   'P 1'
#
loop_
_entity.id
_entity.type
_entity.pdbx_description
1 polymer ?
#
loop_
_entity_poly.entity_id
_entity_poly.type
_entity_poly.pdbx_seq_one_letter_code
_entity_poly.pdbx_strand_id
1 'polypeptide(L)'
;MLSGLNIPFSNTKSDSFSPEEEDGNYEVCIANISLAERRKRLNFAIIQFVIALIILAILLITGADKVWRLTLILPFGAAAASYFQWRDKT
;
A
#
# COMPACT_ATOMS: atom_id res chain seq x y z
N MET A 1 9.51 11.59 32.23
CA MET A 1 9.27 12.39 31.00
C MET A 1 8.75 11.46 29.92
N LEU A 2 7.43 11.38 29.77
CA LEU A 2 6.75 10.71 28.66
C LEU A 2 5.30 11.19 28.66
N SER A 3 4.87 11.85 27.58
CA SER A 3 3.50 12.12 27.12
C SER A 3 3.67 13.06 25.93
N GLY A 4 3.58 12.61 24.69
CA GLY A 4 2.38 12.01 24.09
C GLY A 4 1.85 13.06 23.12
N LEU A 5 2.28 12.99 21.87
CA LEU A 5 2.00 13.99 20.83
C LEU A 5 0.50 13.99 20.48
N ASN A 6 -0.10 15.17 20.52
CA ASN A 6 -1.52 15.43 20.30
C ASN A 6 -1.80 15.52 18.80
N ILE A 7 -2.60 14.62 18.23
CA ILE A 7 -3.10 14.72 16.85
C ILE A 7 -4.63 14.71 16.89
N PRO A 8 -5.31 15.84 16.61
CA PRO A 8 -6.76 15.86 16.49
C PRO A 8 -7.16 15.31 15.12
N PHE A 9 -7.61 14.06 15.06
CA PHE A 9 -8.27 13.52 13.86
C PHE A 9 -9.76 13.90 13.93
N SER A 10 -10.12 15.03 13.31
CA SER A 10 -11.51 15.45 13.13
C SER A 10 -12.02 14.94 11.78
N ASN A 11 -12.90 13.93 11.80
CA ASN A 11 -13.80 13.65 10.67
C ASN A 11 -15.00 12.81 11.16
N THR A 12 -16.01 13.47 11.72
CA THR A 12 -17.33 12.88 11.93
C THR A 12 -18.33 13.66 11.09
N LYS A 13 -18.58 13.18 9.86
CA LYS A 13 -19.85 13.43 9.19
C LYS A 13 -20.83 12.36 9.67
N SER A 14 -21.61 12.69 10.70
CA SER A 14 -22.76 11.90 11.12
C SER A 14 -23.91 12.18 10.14
N ASP A 15 -24.00 11.41 9.06
CA ASP A 15 -25.24 11.34 8.30
C ASP A 15 -26.21 10.43 9.08
N SER A 16 -27.31 11.03 9.52
CA SER A 16 -28.38 10.42 10.31
C SER A 16 -29.05 9.26 9.56
N PHE A 17 -29.12 8.09 10.19
CA PHE A 17 -29.80 6.90 9.66
C PHE A 17 -31.24 6.84 10.16
N SER A 18 -32.21 7.00 9.25
CA SER A 18 -33.62 6.65 9.45
C SER A 18 -33.91 5.36 8.67
N PRO A 19 -34.35 4.27 9.31
CA PRO A 19 -34.76 3.07 8.58
C PRO A 19 -36.24 3.18 8.23
N GLU A 20 -36.55 3.48 6.97
CA GLU A 20 -37.82 3.08 6.36
C GLU A 20 -37.52 1.97 5.34
N GLU A 21 -38.21 0.86 5.52
CA GLU A 21 -38.03 -0.39 4.77
C GLU A 21 -38.50 -0.22 3.33
N GLU A 22 -37.58 -0.28 2.36
CA GLU A 22 -37.91 -0.45 0.94
C GLU A 22 -37.03 -1.54 0.31
N ASP A 23 -37.73 -2.47 -0.31
CA ASP A 23 -37.28 -3.71 -0.94
C ASP A 23 -36.24 -3.42 -2.05
N GLY A 24 -35.02 -3.87 -1.84
CA GLY A 24 -33.95 -3.76 -2.82
C GLY A 24 -32.64 -4.23 -2.22
N ASN A 25 -32.08 -5.30 -2.76
CA ASN A 25 -30.71 -5.74 -2.49
C ASN A 25 -29.72 -4.63 -2.85
N TYR A 26 -29.57 -3.62 -2.00
CA TYR A 26 -28.38 -2.78 -2.00
C TYR A 26 -27.34 -3.54 -1.19
N GLU A 27 -26.70 -4.53 -1.82
CA GLU A 27 -25.40 -5.00 -1.36
C GLU A 27 -24.49 -3.77 -1.34
N VAL A 28 -24.43 -3.08 -0.19
CA VAL A 28 -23.44 -2.03 0.01
C VAL A 28 -22.11 -2.74 -0.09
N CYS A 29 -21.44 -2.57 -1.22
CA CYS A 29 -20.04 -2.93 -1.38
C CYS A 29 -19.20 -2.00 -0.49
N ILE A 30 -19.29 -2.18 0.83
CA ILE A 30 -18.31 -1.61 1.75
C ILE A 30 -17.03 -2.37 1.48
N ALA A 31 -16.18 -1.80 0.63
CA ALA A 31 -14.83 -2.30 0.49
C ALA A 31 -14.19 -2.27 1.90
N ASN A 32 -13.76 -3.43 2.37
CA ASN A 32 -13.03 -3.61 3.64
C ASN A 32 -11.81 -2.66 3.74
N ILE A 33 -11.33 -2.19 2.59
CA ILE A 33 -10.22 -1.26 2.45
C ILE A 33 -10.63 -0.07 1.58
N SER A 34 -10.41 1.14 2.10
CA SER A 34 -10.68 2.38 1.37
C SER A 34 -9.74 2.53 0.16
N LEU A 35 -10.20 3.23 -0.88
CA LEU A 35 -9.38 3.56 -2.06
C LEU A 35 -8.11 4.33 -1.69
N ALA A 36 -8.15 5.13 -0.62
CA ALA A 36 -7.00 5.87 -0.09
C ALA A 36 -5.94 4.93 0.49
N GLU A 37 -6.35 3.92 1.25
CA GLU A 37 -5.47 2.88 1.80
C GLU A 37 -4.81 2.07 0.68
N ARG A 38 -5.54 1.76 -0.39
CA ARG A 38 -4.97 1.10 -1.58
C ARG A 38 -3.89 1.96 -2.24
N ARG A 39 -4.13 3.27 -2.39
CA ARG A 39 -3.13 4.18 -2.97
C ARG A 39 -1.84 4.24 -2.13
N LYS A 40 -1.95 4.11 -0.81
CA LYS A 40 -0.78 4.04 0.08
C LYS A 40 0.09 2.80 -0.20
N ARG A 41 -0.53 1.64 -0.48
CA ARG A 41 0.18 0.39 -0.84
C ARG A 41 0.87 0.49 -2.20
N LEU A 42 0.24 1.17 -3.16
CA LEU A 42 0.86 1.46 -4.46
C LEU A 42 2.08 2.38 -4.31
N ASN A 43 1.98 3.42 -3.48
CA ASN A 43 3.12 4.30 -3.21
C ASN A 43 4.30 3.52 -2.59
N PHE A 44 4.01 2.60 -1.66
CA PHE A 44 5.03 1.71 -1.10
C PHE A 44 5.68 0.83 -2.17
N ALA A 45 4.90 0.22 -3.06
CA ALA A 45 5.41 -0.58 -4.18
C ALA A 45 6.35 0.25 -5.10
N ILE A 46 5.96 1.49 -5.42
CA ILE A 46 6.76 2.40 -6.25
C ILE A 46 8.08 2.72 -5.55
N ILE A 47 8.05 3.07 -4.26
CA ILE A 47 9.27 3.40 -3.50
C ILE A 47 10.21 2.19 -3.46
N GLN A 48 9.70 1.00 -3.16
CA GLN A 48 10.48 -0.24 -3.16
C GLN A 48 11.11 -0.51 -4.53
N PHE A 49 10.36 -0.30 -5.61
CA PHE A 49 10.83 -0.51 -6.98
C PHE A 49 11.94 0.47 -7.36
N VAL A 50 11.80 1.75 -7.02
CA VAL A 50 12.84 2.76 -7.27
C VAL A 50 14.13 2.41 -6.52
N ILE A 51 14.03 1.99 -5.25
CA ILE A 51 15.19 1.55 -4.48
C ILE A 51 15.85 0.33 -5.14
N ALA A 52 15.04 -0.65 -5.61
CA ALA A 52 15.56 -1.81 -6.33
C ALA A 52 16.35 -1.42 -7.59
N LEU A 53 15.85 -0.45 -8.36
CA LEU A 53 16.54 0.07 -9.55
C LEU A 53 17.85 0.77 -9.21
N ILE A 54 17.90 1.54 -8.12
CA ILE A 54 19.13 2.20 -7.66
C ILE A 54 20.19 1.15 -7.30
N ILE A 55 19.80 0.12 -6.52
CA ILE A 55 20.70 -0.98 -6.16
C ILE A 55 21.19 -1.69 -7.42
N LEU A 56 20.30 -1.96 -8.38
CA LEU A 56 20.66 -2.58 -9.65
C LEU A 56 21.69 -1.74 -10.42
N ALA A 57 21.47 -0.44 -10.53
CA ALA A 57 22.37 0.46 -11.23
C ALA A 57 23.77 0.48 -10.60
N ILE A 58 23.84 0.57 -9.25
CA ILE A 58 25.11 0.49 -8.51
C ILE A 58 25.81 -0.83 -8.81
N LEU A 59 25.06 -1.94 -8.85
CA LEU A 59 25.61 -3.26 -9.09
C LEU A 59 26.15 -3.44 -10.51
N LEU A 60 25.50 -2.80 -11.50
CA LEU A 60 25.99 -2.78 -12.88
C LEU A 60 27.26 -1.94 -13.04
N ILE A 61 27.32 -0.77 -12.38
CA ILE A 61 28.49 0.12 -12.44
C ILE A 61 29.70 -0.51 -11.75
N THR A 62 29.49 -1.18 -10.61
CA THR A 62 30.58 -1.83 -9.85
C THR A 62 31.03 -3.15 -10.43
N GLY A 63 30.33 -3.68 -11.45
CA GLY A 63 30.67 -4.95 -12.08
C GLY A 63 30.61 -6.14 -11.12
N ALA A 64 29.77 -6.07 -10.09
CA ALA A 64 29.76 -7.05 -9.02
C ALA A 64 29.40 -8.46 -9.52
N ASP A 65 30.01 -9.45 -8.88
CA ASP A 65 29.86 -10.87 -9.22
C ASP A 65 28.39 -11.35 -9.17
N LYS A 66 28.10 -12.42 -9.92
CA LYS A 66 26.72 -12.91 -10.14
C LYS A 66 25.93 -13.17 -8.85
N VAL A 67 26.62 -13.50 -7.75
CA VAL A 67 26.00 -13.75 -6.43
C VAL A 67 25.32 -12.50 -5.87
N TRP A 68 25.90 -11.31 -6.08
CA TRP A 68 25.30 -10.06 -5.63
C TRP A 68 23.99 -9.73 -6.36
N ARG A 69 23.77 -10.31 -7.55
CA ARG A 69 22.50 -10.18 -8.26
C ARG A 69 21.36 -10.90 -7.55
N LEU A 70 21.66 -11.91 -6.72
CA LEU A 70 20.65 -12.64 -5.95
C LEU A 70 20.00 -11.74 -4.89
N THR A 71 20.75 -10.81 -4.32
CA THR A 71 20.26 -9.82 -3.35
C THR A 71 19.14 -8.96 -3.93
N LEU A 72 19.08 -8.76 -5.25
CA LEU A 72 18.01 -8.02 -5.93
C LEU A 72 16.67 -8.75 -5.92
N ILE A 73 16.63 -10.07 -5.70
CA ILE A 73 15.38 -10.83 -5.65
C ILE A 73 14.48 -10.33 -4.52
N LEU A 74 15.05 -9.94 -3.38
CA LEU A 74 14.27 -9.45 -2.23
C LEU A 74 13.55 -8.12 -2.51
N PRO A 75 14.23 -7.03 -2.93
CA PRO A 75 13.55 -5.76 -3.20
C PRO A 75 12.60 -5.86 -4.40
N PHE A 76 12.94 -6.62 -5.44
CA PHE A 76 12.01 -6.85 -6.56
C PHE A 76 10.80 -7.69 -6.16
N GLY A 77 11.00 -8.74 -5.35
CA GLY A 77 9.93 -9.57 -4.82
C GLY A 77 8.99 -8.80 -3.91
N ALA A 78 9.53 -7.96 -3.02
CA ALA A 78 8.74 -7.08 -2.15
C ALA A 78 7.93 -6.05 -2.96
N ALA A 79 8.52 -5.45 -4.00
CA ALA A 79 7.83 -4.55 -4.91
C ALA A 79 6.68 -5.25 -5.65
N ALA A 80 6.96 -6.44 -6.19
CA ALA A 80 5.97 -7.25 -6.92
C ALA A 80 4.81 -7.67 -6.01
N ALA A 81 5.10 -8.19 -4.80
CA ALA A 81 4.08 -8.56 -3.83
C ALA A 81 3.20 -7.38 -3.44
N SER A 82 3.79 -6.20 -3.21
CA SER A 82 3.06 -4.97 -2.87
C SER A 82 2.18 -4.48 -4.03
N TYR A 83 2.66 -4.61 -5.27
CA TYR A 83 1.89 -4.30 -6.47
C TYR A 83 0.71 -5.27 -6.65
N PHE A 84 0.92 -6.57 -6.45
CA PHE A 84 -0.15 -7.56 -6.52
C PHE A 84 -1.19 -7.35 -5.41
N GLN A 85 -0.78 -7.02 -4.18
CA GLN A 85 -1.71 -6.64 -3.11
C GLN A 85 -2.52 -5.37 -3.39
N TRP A 86 -2.01 -4.46 -4.24
CA TRP A 86 -2.78 -3.31 -4.70
C TRP A 86 -3.77 -3.69 -5.80
N ARG A 87 -3.39 -4.59 -6.70
CA ARG A 87 -4.24 -5.07 -7.81
C ARG A 87 -5.35 -5.98 -7.32
N ASP A 88 -5.07 -6.81 -6.32
CA ASP A 88 -6.00 -7.81 -5.83
C ASP A 88 -7.00 -7.16 -4.86
N LYS A 89 -8.28 -7.39 -5.10
CA LYS A 89 -9.38 -6.76 -4.36
C LYS A 89 -9.77 -7.61 -3.15
N THR A 90 -8.87 -7.76 -2.18
CA THR A 90 -9.29 -8.10 -0.80
C THR A 90 -9.84 -6.87 -0.07
#